data_AF-V6L2U2-F1
#
_entry.id   AF-V6L2U2-F1
#
_cell.length_a   1.000
_cell.length_b   1.000
_cell.length_c   1.000
_cell.angle_alpha   90.00
_cell.angle_beta   90.00
_cell.angle_gamma   90.00
#
_symmetry.space_group_name_H-M   'P 1'
#
loop_
_entity.id
_entity.type
_entity.pdbx_description
1 polymer ?
#
loop_
_entity_poly.entity_id
_entity_poly.type
_entity_poly.pdbx_seq_one_letter_code
_entity_poly.pdbx_strand_id
1 'polypeptide(L)'
;MTENHRWLPDAGRVARLLAGALTGALVLGLLRVPAATVVGAVVGSALVNRWRPAAFDHVLPVRALRTVGMVLLGCVAGARLDAETLWTIAGLAVPLLTGVALLLLLEMLLAALLITRYGIDAVTAVLAFAPGGLSEITLTAREMGARMSLVLAVHVARVLAVVLLLLPILVAWVGAS
;
A
#
# COMPACT_ATOMS: atom_id res chain seq x y z
N MET A 1 27.76 -5.12 26.67
CA MET A 1 27.31 -6.40 26.07
C MET A 1 26.19 -7.00 26.91
N THR A 2 24.95 -6.61 26.63
CA THR A 2 23.71 -7.34 26.97
C THR A 2 22.62 -6.83 26.03
N GLU A 3 22.75 -7.15 24.73
CA GLU A 3 21.65 -7.00 23.78
C GLU A 3 20.56 -8.01 24.15
N ASN A 4 19.59 -7.53 24.94
CA ASN A 4 18.40 -8.28 25.28
C ASN A 4 17.47 -8.30 24.05
N HIS A 5 17.69 -9.28 23.18
CA HIS A 5 16.76 -9.64 22.11
C HIS A 5 15.40 -10.03 22.70
N ARG A 6 14.52 -9.06 22.94
CA ARG A 6 13.10 -9.30 23.20
C ARG A 6 12.41 -9.68 21.89
N TRP A 7 12.54 -10.95 21.51
CA TRP A 7 11.85 -11.59 20.37
C TRP A 7 10.33 -11.71 20.55
N LEU A 8 9.78 -11.31 21.70
CA LEU A 8 8.35 -11.33 21.93
C LEU A 8 7.75 -10.03 21.38
N PRO A 9 6.81 -10.11 20.42
CA PRO A 9 5.95 -8.97 20.13
C PRO A 9 5.39 -8.46 21.44
N ASP A 10 5.36 -7.14 21.62
CA ASP A 10 4.43 -6.53 22.56
C ASP A 10 3.03 -6.98 22.09
N ALA A 11 2.57 -8.15 22.53
CA ALA A 11 1.34 -8.78 22.06
C ALA A 11 0.15 -7.85 22.30
N GLY A 12 0.20 -7.11 23.41
CA GLY A 12 -0.75 -6.04 23.71
C GLY A 12 -0.65 -4.82 22.78
N ARG A 13 0.48 -4.56 22.15
CA ARG A 13 0.61 -3.50 21.13
C ARG A 13 0.04 -3.97 19.79
N VAL A 14 0.34 -5.19 19.36
CA VAL A 14 -0.23 -5.81 18.15
C VAL A 14 -1.76 -5.92 18.27
N ALA A 15 -2.26 -6.44 19.40
CA ALA A 15 -3.69 -6.57 19.64
C ALA A 15 -4.40 -5.21 19.58
N ARG A 16 -3.80 -4.15 20.12
CA ARG A 16 -4.34 -2.78 20.03
C ARG A 16 -4.36 -2.24 18.60
N LEU A 17 -3.31 -2.46 17.81
CA LEU A 17 -3.28 -2.05 16.41
C LEU A 17 -4.35 -2.79 15.59
N LEU A 18 -4.53 -4.09 15.82
CA LEU A 18 -5.58 -4.88 15.19
C LEU A 18 -6.97 -4.43 15.63
N ALA A 19 -7.18 -4.16 16.92
CA ALA A 19 -8.43 -3.63 17.42
C ALA A 19 -8.75 -2.25 16.81
N GLY A 20 -7.75 -1.36 16.72
CA GLY A 20 -7.85 -0.08 16.04
C GLY A 20 -8.22 -0.25 14.56
N ALA A 21 -7.54 -1.16 13.86
CA ALA A 21 -7.81 -1.42 12.46
C ALA A 21 -9.23 -1.97 12.22
N LEU A 22 -9.67 -2.93 13.04
CA LEU A 22 -11.02 -3.52 12.96
C LEU A 22 -12.11 -2.51 13.28
N THR A 23 -11.93 -1.73 14.35
CA THR A 23 -12.89 -0.68 14.74
C THR A 23 -12.99 0.40 13.68
N GLY A 24 -11.85 0.87 13.14
CA GLY A 24 -11.85 1.82 12.03
C GLY A 24 -12.51 1.27 10.77
N ALA A 25 -12.21 0.03 10.39
CA ALA A 25 -12.84 -0.65 9.25
C ALA A 25 -14.36 -0.79 9.42
N LEU A 26 -14.82 -1.16 10.63
CA LEU A 26 -16.24 -1.29 10.95
C LEU A 26 -16.94 0.07 10.89
N VAL A 27 -16.41 1.09 11.58
CA VAL A 27 -17.00 2.44 11.62
C VAL A 27 -17.11 3.04 10.22
N LEU A 28 -16.04 2.98 9.42
CA LEU A 28 -16.09 3.50 8.05
C LEU A 28 -16.97 2.63 7.14
N GLY A 29 -17.11 1.34 7.44
CA GLY A 29 -18.04 0.43 6.77
C GLY A 29 -19.49 0.82 7.00
N LEU A 30 -19.85 1.18 8.24
CA LEU A 30 -21.16 1.72 8.59
C LEU A 30 -21.43 3.07 7.90
N LEU A 31 -20.39 3.90 7.76
CA LEU A 31 -20.47 5.19 7.05
C LEU A 31 -20.44 5.07 5.52
N ARG A 32 -20.38 3.84 4.97
CA ARG A 32 -20.36 3.54 3.52
C ARG A 32 -19.25 4.29 2.76
N VAL A 33 -18.10 4.48 3.40
CA VAL A 33 -16.94 5.10 2.76
C VAL A 33 -16.34 4.13 1.73
N PRO A 34 -15.97 4.59 0.52
CA PRO A 34 -15.24 3.77 -0.45
C PRO A 34 -13.98 3.15 0.15
N ALA A 35 -13.77 1.85 -0.11
CA ALA A 35 -12.72 1.02 0.51
C ALA A 35 -12.58 1.17 2.03
N ALA A 36 -13.71 1.28 2.73
CA ALA A 36 -13.79 1.40 4.19
C ALA A 36 -12.89 0.43 4.98
N THR A 37 -12.71 -0.79 4.47
CA THR A 37 -11.84 -1.78 5.10
C THR A 37 -10.38 -1.35 5.16
N VAL A 38 -9.81 -0.90 4.04
CA VAL A 38 -8.41 -0.47 3.96
C VAL A 38 -8.22 0.88 4.63
N VAL A 39 -9.09 1.85 4.30
CA VAL A 39 -9.04 3.20 4.87
C VAL A 39 -9.21 3.14 6.38
N GLY A 40 -10.20 2.38 6.85
CA GLY A 40 -10.51 2.24 8.27
C GLY A 40 -9.41 1.49 9.01
N ALA A 41 -8.81 0.46 8.40
CA ALA A 41 -7.68 -0.23 8.98
C ALA A 41 -6.47 0.71 9.19
N VAL A 42 -6.14 1.53 8.19
CA VAL A 42 -5.03 2.49 8.25
C VAL A 42 -5.30 3.59 9.27
N VAL A 43 -6.46 4.26 9.18
CA VAL A 43 -6.82 5.37 10.07
C VAL A 43 -6.95 4.88 11.52
N GLY A 44 -7.66 3.77 11.74
CA GLY A 44 -7.88 3.23 13.07
C GLY A 44 -6.58 2.75 13.74
N SER A 45 -5.71 2.05 13.01
CA SER A 45 -4.40 1.65 13.55
C SER A 45 -3.47 2.84 13.79
N ALA A 46 -3.46 3.85 12.92
CA ALA A 46 -2.67 5.07 13.10
C ALA A 46 -3.13 5.89 14.31
N LEU A 47 -4.44 6.03 14.52
CA LEU A 47 -5.01 6.73 15.68
C LEU A 47 -4.62 6.05 16.99
N VAL A 48 -4.65 4.72 17.05
CA VAL A 48 -4.19 3.97 18.23
C VAL A 48 -2.68 4.07 18.43
N ASN A 49 -1.90 4.10 17.34
CA ASN A 49 -0.45 4.20 17.40
C ASN A 49 0.05 5.57 17.88
N ARG A 50 -0.70 6.67 17.64
CA ARG A 50 -0.33 8.05 18.01
C ARG A 50 -0.07 8.26 19.50
N TRP A 51 -0.51 7.34 20.36
CA TRP A 51 -0.38 7.43 21.81
C TRP A 51 1.01 7.03 22.35
N ARG A 52 1.94 6.57 21.49
CA ARG A 52 3.35 6.31 21.87
C ARG A 52 4.31 6.63 20.71
N PRO A 53 5.33 7.51 20.89
CA PRO A 53 6.26 7.91 19.83
C PRO A 53 7.39 6.90 19.54
N ALA A 54 7.37 5.70 20.13
CA ALA A 54 8.43 4.71 19.89
C ALA A 54 8.30 4.12 18.49
N ALA A 55 9.35 4.24 17.68
CA ALA A 55 9.48 3.55 16.40
C ALA A 55 9.10 2.08 16.58
N PHE A 56 8.12 1.62 15.81
CA PHE A 56 7.68 0.24 15.84
C PHE A 56 8.69 -0.60 15.06
N ASP A 57 9.80 -0.95 15.71
CA ASP A 57 10.69 -1.99 15.20
C ASP A 57 9.90 -3.30 15.19
N HIS A 58 9.80 -3.88 14.00
CA HIS A 58 8.79 -4.85 13.65
C HIS A 58 8.82 -6.10 14.53
N VAL A 59 7.66 -6.51 15.04
CA VAL A 59 7.53 -7.76 15.82
C VAL A 59 6.40 -8.70 15.38
N LEU A 60 5.80 -8.50 14.21
CA LEU A 60 4.98 -9.59 13.67
C LEU A 60 5.88 -10.50 12.81
N PRO A 61 5.93 -11.82 13.06
CA PRO A 61 6.52 -12.78 12.15
C PRO A 61 5.53 -13.00 10.98
N VAL A 62 5.20 -11.92 10.26
CA VAL A 62 4.14 -11.94 9.23
C VAL A 62 4.62 -12.64 7.96
N ARG A 63 5.87 -13.07 7.83
CA ARG A 63 6.37 -13.61 6.54
C ARG A 63 5.48 -14.75 6.06
N ALA A 64 5.20 -15.74 6.92
CA ALA A 64 4.31 -16.85 6.59
C ALA A 64 2.87 -16.37 6.32
N LEU A 65 2.30 -15.56 7.22
CA LEU A 65 0.93 -15.07 7.07
C LEU A 65 0.73 -14.21 5.81
N ARG A 66 1.70 -13.36 5.49
CA ARG A 66 1.75 -12.54 4.28
C ARG A 66 1.83 -13.42 3.04
N THR A 67 2.76 -14.38 3.03
CA THR A 67 2.89 -15.31 1.90
C THR A 67 1.60 -16.08 1.68
N VAL A 68 0.99 -16.61 2.73
CA VAL A 68 -0.31 -17.30 2.63
C VAL A 68 -1.39 -16.35 2.08
N GLY A 69 -1.47 -15.12 2.59
CA GLY A 69 -2.42 -14.12 2.10
C GLY A 69 -2.22 -13.78 0.61
N MET A 70 -0.97 -13.60 0.17
CA MET A 70 -0.64 -13.33 -1.24
C MET A 70 -0.95 -14.52 -2.14
N VAL A 71 -0.67 -15.75 -1.70
CA VAL A 71 -1.04 -16.98 -2.42
C VAL A 71 -2.55 -17.07 -2.58
N LEU A 72 -3.31 -16.84 -1.50
CA LEU A 72 -4.78 -16.87 -1.55
C LEU A 72 -5.34 -15.78 -2.48
N LEU A 73 -4.83 -14.54 -2.41
CA LEU A 73 -5.21 -13.47 -3.32
C LEU A 73 -4.92 -13.84 -4.78
N GLY A 74 -3.76 -14.45 -5.04
CA GLY A 74 -3.38 -14.97 -6.35
C GLY A 74 -4.31 -16.07 -6.84
N CYS A 75 -4.69 -17.02 -5.97
CA CYS A 75 -5.65 -18.07 -6.32
C CYS A 75 -7.03 -17.51 -6.67
N VAL A 76 -7.53 -16.53 -5.92
CA VAL A 76 -8.82 -15.88 -6.21
C VAL A 76 -8.77 -15.12 -7.54
N ALA A 77 -7.68 -14.41 -7.81
CA ALA A 77 -7.49 -13.72 -9.08
C ALA A 77 -7.39 -14.71 -10.26
N GLY A 78 -6.57 -15.75 -10.11
CA GLY A 78 -6.35 -16.79 -11.12
C GLY A 78 -7.60 -17.61 -11.42
N ALA A 79 -8.43 -17.90 -10.42
CA ALA A 79 -9.69 -18.63 -10.60
C ALA A 79 -10.73 -17.87 -11.47
N ARG A 80 -10.52 -16.57 -11.70
CA ARG A 80 -11.36 -15.74 -12.57
C ARG A 80 -10.81 -15.61 -14.00
N LEU A 81 -9.63 -16.16 -14.27
CA LEU A 81 -9.03 -16.13 -15.60
C LEU A 81 -9.49 -17.35 -16.39
N ASP A 82 -10.17 -17.10 -17.51
CA ASP A 82 -10.49 -18.10 -18.51
C ASP A 82 -9.72 -17.83 -19.83
N ALA A 83 -9.79 -18.78 -20.75
CA ALA A 83 -9.08 -18.68 -22.02
C ALA A 83 -9.53 -17.45 -22.84
N GLU A 84 -10.82 -17.11 -22.80
CA GLU A 84 -11.37 -15.95 -23.50
C GLU A 84 -10.77 -14.64 -22.97
N THR A 85 -10.73 -14.47 -21.64
CA THR A 85 -10.11 -13.30 -20.99
C THR A 85 -8.64 -13.16 -21.38
N LEU A 86 -7.89 -14.26 -21.45
CA LEU A 86 -6.48 -14.23 -21.87
C LEU A 86 -6.31 -13.75 -23.32
N TRP A 87 -7.16 -14.21 -24.24
CA TRP A 87 -7.16 -13.74 -25.62
C TRP A 87 -7.54 -12.27 -25.73
N THR A 88 -8.52 -11.80 -24.95
CA THR A 88 -8.87 -10.37 -24.88
C THR A 88 -7.69 -9.54 -24.38
N ILE A 89 -7.01 -9.97 -23.31
CA ILE A 89 -5.82 -9.28 -22.79
C ILE A 89 -4.71 -9.23 -23.85
N ALA A 90 -4.48 -10.32 -24.59
CA ALA A 90 -3.50 -10.34 -25.67
C ALA A 90 -3.85 -9.35 -26.79
N GLY A 91 -5.13 -9.23 -27.16
CA GLY A 91 -5.61 -8.21 -28.10
C GLY A 91 -5.44 -6.77 -27.60
N LEU A 92 -5.44 -6.58 -26.27
CA LEU A 92 -5.23 -5.30 -25.60
C LEU A 92 -3.75 -5.04 -25.22
N ALA A 93 -2.81 -5.84 -25.71
CA ALA A 93 -1.41 -5.72 -25.32
C ALA A 93 -0.83 -4.32 -25.61
N VAL A 94 -1.16 -3.73 -26.77
CA VAL A 94 -0.68 -2.39 -27.15
C VAL A 94 -1.15 -1.29 -26.18
N PRO A 95 -2.46 -1.09 -25.94
CA PRO A 95 -2.91 -0.08 -24.99
C PRO A 95 -2.44 -0.36 -23.56
N LEU A 96 -2.38 -1.64 -23.15
CA LEU A 96 -1.87 -2.03 -21.83
C LEU A 96 -0.40 -1.61 -21.64
N LEU A 97 0.47 -2.01 -22.58
CA LEU A 97 1.90 -1.67 -22.53
C LEU A 97 2.13 -0.16 -22.61
N THR A 98 1.34 0.53 -23.42
CA THR A 98 1.39 2.00 -23.51
C THR A 98 1.01 2.64 -22.17
N GLY A 99 -0.06 2.17 -21.53
CA GLY A 99 -0.47 2.64 -20.21
C GLY A 99 0.60 2.41 -19.15
N VAL A 100 1.20 1.22 -19.11
CA VAL A 100 2.31 0.89 -18.20
C VAL A 100 3.52 1.80 -18.45
N ALA A 101 3.90 2.00 -19.72
CA ALA A 101 5.03 2.87 -20.06
C ALA A 101 4.80 4.33 -19.64
N LEU A 102 3.58 4.86 -19.84
CA LEU A 102 3.23 6.21 -19.41
C LEU A 102 3.24 6.36 -17.89
N LEU A 103 2.74 5.36 -17.17
CA LEU A 103 2.79 5.33 -15.70
C LEU A 103 4.24 5.37 -15.20
N LEU A 104 5.10 4.49 -15.71
CA LEU A 104 6.51 4.42 -15.33
C LEU A 104 7.25 5.73 -15.65
N LEU A 105 6.97 6.34 -16.81
CA LEU A 105 7.55 7.62 -17.19
C LEU A 105 7.16 8.74 -16.21
N LEU A 106 5.88 8.80 -15.83
CA LEU A 106 5.39 9.80 -14.86
C LEU A 106 6.03 9.60 -13.49
N GLU A 107 6.15 8.35 -13.02
CA GLU A 107 6.78 8.03 -11.74
C GLU A 107 8.26 8.40 -11.73
N MET A 108 9.00 8.15 -12.81
CA MET A 108 10.37 8.61 -12.96
C MET A 108 10.49 10.13 -12.90
N LEU A 109 9.58 10.86 -13.55
CA LEU A 109 9.57 12.32 -13.52
C LEU A 109 9.31 12.86 -12.11
N LEU A 110 8.37 12.26 -11.38
CA LEU A 110 8.06 12.63 -9.99
C LEU A 110 9.23 12.30 -9.06
N ALA A 111 9.88 11.14 -9.23
CA ALA A 111 11.09 10.79 -8.49
C ALA A 111 12.22 11.80 -8.76
N ALA A 112 12.45 12.17 -10.03
CA ALA A 112 13.43 13.18 -10.39
C ALA A 112 13.14 14.55 -9.76
N LEU A 113 11.87 14.94 -9.66
CA LEU A 113 11.44 16.15 -8.97
C LEU A 113 11.79 16.11 -7.48
N LEU A 114 11.61 14.98 -6.80
CA LEU A 114 11.98 14.83 -5.38
C LEU A 114 13.48 14.92 -5.14
N ILE A 115 14.26 14.34 -6.04
CA ILE A 115 15.72 14.41 -5.99
C ILE A 115 16.17 15.86 -6.18
N THR A 116 15.74 16.49 -7.27
CA THR A 116 16.24 17.81 -7.69
C THR A 116 15.69 18.96 -6.83
N ARG A 117 14.40 18.93 -6.47
CA ARG A 117 13.75 20.05 -5.77
C ARG A 117 13.78 19.93 -4.25
N TYR A 118 13.78 18.70 -3.73
CA TYR A 118 13.65 18.42 -2.29
C TYR A 118 14.86 17.68 -1.69
N GLY A 119 15.89 17.38 -2.50
CA GLY A 119 17.13 16.76 -2.02
C GLY A 119 16.94 15.35 -1.46
N ILE A 120 15.90 14.64 -1.91
CA ILE A 120 15.61 13.27 -1.46
C ILE A 120 16.57 12.31 -2.16
N ASP A 121 17.10 11.33 -1.41
CA ASP A 121 17.94 10.27 -1.95
C ASP A 121 17.21 9.48 -3.06
N ALA A 122 17.95 9.10 -4.09
CA ALA A 122 17.38 8.51 -5.30
C ALA A 122 16.58 7.22 -5.02
N VAL A 123 17.09 6.38 -4.11
CA VAL A 123 16.42 5.13 -3.72
C VAL A 123 15.05 5.42 -3.10
N THR A 124 14.99 6.31 -2.12
CA THR A 124 13.73 6.72 -1.49
C THR A 124 12.79 7.39 -2.48
N ALA A 125 13.30 8.25 -3.36
CA ALA A 125 12.48 8.95 -4.35
C ALA A 125 11.82 7.98 -5.33
N VAL A 126 12.60 7.05 -5.89
CA VAL A 126 12.09 6.01 -6.80
C VAL A 126 11.10 5.12 -6.09
N LEU A 127 11.45 4.58 -4.92
CA LEU A 127 10.57 3.68 -4.18
C LEU A 127 9.31 4.36 -3.64
N ALA A 128 9.33 5.68 -3.41
CA ALA A 128 8.14 6.43 -3.01
C ALA A 128 7.10 6.54 -4.14
N PHE A 129 7.54 6.58 -5.40
CA PHE A 129 6.65 6.69 -6.57
C PHE A 129 6.42 5.38 -7.31
N ALA A 130 7.26 4.38 -7.09
CA ALA A 130 7.17 3.10 -7.77
C ALA A 130 5.76 2.48 -7.67
N PRO A 131 5.32 1.77 -8.72
CA PRO A 131 4.08 1.03 -8.69
C PRO A 131 4.35 -0.31 -8.01
N GLY A 132 3.40 -0.78 -7.21
CA GLY A 132 3.52 -2.07 -6.55
C GLY A 132 2.72 -2.17 -5.26
N GLY A 133 2.77 -3.37 -4.68
CA GLY A 133 2.12 -3.63 -3.39
C GLY A 133 2.87 -2.92 -2.26
N LEU A 134 2.12 -2.30 -1.33
CA LEU A 134 2.69 -1.65 -0.14
C LEU A 134 3.65 -2.59 0.61
N SER A 135 3.31 -3.88 0.68
CA SER A 135 4.10 -4.93 1.34
C SER A 135 5.44 -5.25 0.66
N GLU A 136 5.52 -5.10 -0.66
CA GLU A 136 6.73 -5.38 -1.44
C GLU A 136 7.66 -4.18 -1.40
N ILE A 137 7.11 -3.01 -1.68
CA ILE A 137 7.86 -1.75 -1.69
C ILE A 137 8.44 -1.44 -0.32
N THR A 138 7.72 -1.71 0.77
CA THR A 138 8.24 -1.54 2.13
C THR A 138 9.38 -2.49 2.46
N LEU A 139 9.33 -3.73 1.96
CA LEU A 139 10.40 -4.70 2.15
C LEU A 139 11.66 -4.25 1.38
N THR A 140 11.51 -3.91 0.10
CA THR A 140 12.61 -3.43 -0.75
C THR A 140 13.20 -2.13 -0.22
N ALA A 141 12.37 -1.17 0.21
CA ALA A 141 12.83 0.07 0.82
C ALA A 141 13.70 -0.18 2.05
N ARG A 142 13.34 -1.15 2.89
CA ARG A 142 14.15 -1.53 4.03
C ARG A 142 15.49 -2.16 3.60
N GLU A 143 15.45 -3.09 2.65
CA GLU A 143 16.65 -3.78 2.15
C GLU A 143 17.64 -2.80 1.49
N MET A 144 17.13 -1.77 0.83
CA MET A 144 17.93 -0.72 0.20
C MET A 144 18.26 0.46 1.12
N GLY A 145 17.89 0.41 2.41
CA GLY A 145 18.18 1.47 3.38
C GLY A 145 17.45 2.80 3.12
N ALA A 146 16.32 2.77 2.42
CA ALA A 146 15.52 3.94 2.10
C ALA A 146 14.81 4.52 3.33
N ARG A 147 14.40 5.79 3.26
CA ARG A 147 13.63 6.45 4.31
C ARG A 147 12.19 5.95 4.32
N MET A 148 11.97 4.88 5.09
CA MET A 148 10.71 4.13 5.10
C MET A 148 9.48 5.01 5.43
N SER A 149 9.63 5.97 6.34
CA SER A 149 8.54 6.88 6.71
C SER A 149 8.01 7.68 5.52
N LEU A 150 8.89 8.15 4.63
CA LEU A 150 8.51 8.90 3.44
C LEU A 150 7.81 8.00 2.41
N VAL A 151 8.41 6.85 2.11
CA VAL A 151 7.87 5.89 1.13
C VAL A 151 6.45 5.44 1.56
N LEU A 152 6.27 5.10 2.84
CA LEU A 152 4.97 4.74 3.40
C LEU A 152 3.96 5.89 3.31
N ALA A 153 4.36 7.11 3.68
CA ALA A 153 3.48 8.26 3.65
C ALA A 153 2.95 8.54 2.24
N VAL A 154 3.83 8.50 1.22
CA VAL A 154 3.43 8.70 -0.18
C VAL A 154 2.48 7.61 -0.64
N HIS A 155 2.76 6.34 -0.34
CA HIS A 155 1.91 5.22 -0.74
C HIS A 155 0.52 5.25 -0.11
N VAL A 156 0.46 5.53 1.19
CA VAL A 156 -0.81 5.65 1.92
C VAL A 156 -1.59 6.85 1.38
N ALA A 157 -0.95 8.01 1.24
CA ALA A 157 -1.59 9.20 0.68
C ALA A 157 -2.14 8.94 -0.73
N ARG A 158 -1.38 8.24 -1.58
CA ARG A 158 -1.81 7.83 -2.93
C ARG A 158 -3.07 6.97 -2.88
N VAL A 159 -3.08 5.91 -2.06
CA VAL A 159 -4.25 5.02 -1.94
C VAL A 159 -5.48 5.78 -1.44
N LEU A 160 -5.31 6.62 -0.41
CA LEU A 160 -6.41 7.43 0.12
C LEU A 160 -6.94 8.41 -0.92
N ALA A 161 -6.07 9.11 -1.65
CA ALA A 161 -6.48 10.05 -2.70
C ALA A 161 -7.22 9.34 -3.85
N VAL A 162 -6.73 8.18 -4.29
CA VAL A 162 -7.37 7.40 -5.36
C VAL A 162 -8.76 6.93 -4.95
N VAL A 163 -8.86 6.34 -3.76
CA VAL A 163 -10.11 5.75 -3.28
C VAL A 163 -11.15 6.80 -2.89
N LEU A 164 -10.75 7.85 -2.17
CA LEU A 164 -11.69 8.80 -1.57
C LEU A 164 -12.04 9.96 -2.51
N LEU A 165 -11.16 10.30 -3.45
CA LEU A 165 -11.34 11.46 -4.33
C LEU A 165 -11.50 11.02 -5.78
N LEU A 166 -10.49 10.38 -6.37
CA LEU A 166 -10.46 10.12 -7.80
C LEU A 166 -11.53 9.14 -8.24
N LEU A 167 -11.70 8.01 -7.55
CA LEU A 167 -12.65 6.97 -7.97
C LEU A 167 -14.10 7.47 -7.98
N PRO A 168 -14.63 8.14 -6.94
CA PRO A 168 -15.97 8.73 -6.98
C PRO A 168 -16.14 9.76 -8.11
N ILE A 169 -15.13 10.62 -8.33
CA ILE A 169 -15.16 11.63 -9.39
C ILE A 169 -15.21 10.97 -10.78
N LEU A 170 -14.37 9.97 -11.02
CA LEU A 170 -14.33 9.25 -12.29
C LEU A 170 -15.62 8.49 -12.56
N VAL A 171 -16.18 7.82 -11.55
CA VAL A 171 -17.46 7.11 -11.69
C VAL A 171 -18.61 8.09 -11.95
N ALA A 172 -18.64 9.23 -11.26
CA ALA A 172 -19.65 10.26 -11.50
C ALA A 172 -19.53 10.87 -12.91
N TRP A 173 -18.30 11.05 -13.40
CA TRP A 173 -18.05 11.58 -14.74
C TRP A 173 -18.51 10.61 -15.84
N VAL A 174 -18.19 9.32 -15.71
CA VAL A 174 -18.64 8.28 -16.67
C VAL A 174 -20.16 8.05 -16.58
N GLY A 175 -20.75 8.16 -15.39
CA GLY A 175 -22.20 8.05 -15.22
C GLY A 175 -22.99 9.26 -15.75
N ALA A 176 -22.32 10.37 -16.06
CA ALA A 176 -22.93 11.58 -16.62
C ALA A 176 -22.80 11.69 -18.15
N SER A 177 -22.07 10.76 -18.80
CA SER A 177 -21.89 10.63 -20.25
C SER A 177 -22.71 9.48 -20.81
#